data_AF-A0A151JB02-F1
#
_entry.id   AF-A0A151JB02-F1
#
_cell.length_a   1.000
_cell.length_b   1.000
_cell.length_c   1.000
_cell.angle_alpha   90.00
_cell.angle_beta   90.00
_cell.angle_gamma   90.00
#
_symmetry.space_group_name_H-M   'P 1'
#
loop_
_entity.id
_entity.type
_entity.pdbx_description
1 polymer ?
#
loop_
_entity_poly.entity_id
_entity_poly.type
_entity_poly.pdbx_seq_one_letter_code
_entity_poly.pdbx_strand_id
1 'polypeptide(L)'
;YQKLTFSRRFLNFLSPHLISQKKGIIFNLLDKLFYISHPKFHKKNLEFVVRILLKNEYPLNIIFDTIVVPLRAQGYHSGHSLYNLRVSQLPVVLSRYNVPLRAWRNHR
;
A
#
# COMPACT_ATOMS: atom_id res chain seq x y z
N TYR A 1 -10.63 12.62 6.12
CA TYR A 1 -11.84 13.21 5.53
C TYR A 1 -12.00 12.68 4.11
N GLN A 2 -13.20 12.30 3.68
CA GLN A 2 -13.48 11.78 2.34
C GLN A 2 -14.63 12.59 1.74
N LYS A 3 -14.47 13.12 0.51
CA LYS A 3 -15.58 13.76 -0.19
C LYS A 3 -16.70 12.75 -0.43
N LEU A 4 -17.95 13.18 -0.26
CA LEU A 4 -19.14 12.37 -0.54
C LEU A 4 -19.17 11.87 -2.00
N THR A 5 -18.58 12.62 -2.92
CA THR A 5 -18.48 12.29 -4.35
C THR A 5 -17.31 11.37 -4.71
N PHE A 6 -16.57 10.86 -3.73
CA PHE A 6 -15.43 9.99 -4.02
C PHE A 6 -15.90 8.62 -4.52
N SER A 7 -15.71 8.38 -5.82
CA SER A 7 -16.18 7.18 -6.51
C SER A 7 -15.48 5.88 -6.11
N ARG A 8 -14.31 5.96 -5.45
CA ARG A 8 -13.43 4.80 -5.12
C ARG A 8 -13.00 3.99 -6.36
N ARG A 9 -13.22 4.51 -7.57
CA ARG A 9 -12.85 3.87 -8.82
C ARG A 9 -11.39 4.17 -9.12
N PHE A 10 -10.57 3.13 -9.14
CA PHE A 10 -9.18 3.19 -9.57
C PHE A 10 -9.01 2.32 -10.81
N LEU A 11 -7.81 2.34 -11.41
CA LEU A 11 -7.49 1.44 -12.51
C LEU A 11 -7.60 0.00 -12.02
N ASN A 12 -8.48 -0.79 -12.63
CA ASN A 12 -8.67 -2.20 -12.31
C ASN A 12 -7.41 -3.02 -12.67
N PHE A 13 -7.05 -4.01 -11.87
CA PHE A 13 -5.84 -4.81 -12.10
C PHE A 13 -5.92 -5.74 -13.34
N LEU A 14 -7.09 -6.19 -13.76
CA LEU A 14 -7.29 -7.03 -14.95
C LEU A 14 -7.31 -6.24 -16.27
N SER A 15 -7.35 -4.91 -16.20
CA SER A 15 -7.26 -4.05 -17.39
C SER A 15 -5.92 -4.21 -18.14
N PRO A 16 -5.86 -3.94 -19.46
CA PRO A 16 -4.66 -4.10 -20.29
C PRO A 16 -3.63 -2.97 -20.11
N HIS A 17 -3.37 -2.56 -18.86
CA HIS A 17 -2.37 -1.58 -18.51
C HIS A 17 -1.11 -2.22 -17.96
N LEU A 18 0.02 -1.53 -18.13
CA LEU A 18 1.33 -1.99 -17.67
C LEU A 18 1.33 -2.20 -16.16
N ILE A 19 2.04 -3.23 -15.69
CA ILE A 19 2.18 -3.54 -14.26
C ILE A 19 2.80 -2.36 -13.51
N SER A 20 3.70 -1.61 -14.13
CA SER A 20 4.31 -0.39 -13.55
C SER A 20 3.26 0.68 -13.22
N GLN A 21 2.29 0.91 -14.11
CA GLN A 21 1.21 1.87 -13.90
C GLN A 21 0.29 1.44 -12.75
N LYS A 22 -0.03 0.13 -12.69
CA LYS A 22 -0.81 -0.46 -11.60
C LYS A 22 -0.09 -0.32 -10.25
N LYS A 23 1.21 -0.61 -10.20
CA LYS A 23 2.05 -0.38 -9.01
C LYS A 23 2.08 1.10 -8.64
N GLY A 24 2.17 2.01 -9.61
CA GLY A 24 2.15 3.46 -9.40
C GLY A 24 0.89 3.96 -8.66
N ILE A 25 -0.25 3.32 -8.88
CA ILE A 25 -1.49 3.63 -8.14
C ILE A 25 -1.37 3.27 -6.67
N ILE A 26 -0.79 2.10 -6.37
CA ILE A 26 -0.54 1.67 -4.99
C ILE A 26 0.41 2.67 -4.32
N PHE A 27 1.49 3.08 -5.00
CA PHE A 27 2.43 4.08 -4.49
C PHE A 27 1.77 5.41 -4.18
N ASN A 28 1.01 5.97 -5.12
CA ASN A 28 0.34 7.25 -4.92
C ASN A 28 -0.65 7.22 -3.75
N LEU A 29 -1.31 6.08 -3.50
CA LEU A 29 -2.21 5.92 -2.35
C LEU A 29 -1.46 5.82 -1.03
N LEU A 30 -0.38 5.04 -0.99
CA LEU A 30 0.46 4.91 0.20
C LEU A 30 1.15 6.23 0.53
N ASP A 31 1.66 6.94 -0.47
CA ASP A 31 2.37 8.20 -0.28
C ASP A 31 1.44 9.27 0.32
N LYS A 32 0.24 9.43 -0.24
CA LYS A 32 -0.80 10.30 0.35
C LYS A 32 -1.17 9.88 1.77
N LEU A 33 -1.26 8.59 2.05
CA LEU A 33 -1.57 8.09 3.39
C LEU A 33 -0.49 8.52 4.38
N PHE A 34 0.78 8.23 4.12
CA PHE A 34 1.84 8.49 5.09
C PHE A 34 2.24 9.96 5.17
N TYR A 35 2.19 10.68 4.05
CA TYR A 35 2.62 12.07 3.97
C TYR A 35 1.54 13.05 4.42
N ILE A 36 0.28 12.80 4.07
CA ILE A 36 -0.81 13.77 4.31
C ILE A 36 -1.58 13.45 5.59
N SER A 37 -1.71 12.17 5.96
CA SER A 37 -2.51 11.81 7.12
C SER A 37 -1.72 11.79 8.42
N HIS A 38 -2.36 12.14 9.53
CA HIS A 38 -1.73 12.09 10.85
C HIS A 38 -1.48 10.61 11.28
N PRO A 39 -0.36 10.28 11.96
CA PRO A 39 0.01 8.91 12.35
C PRO A 39 -1.10 8.10 13.02
N LYS A 40 -1.89 8.75 13.87
CA LYS A 40 -3.08 8.17 14.53
C LYS A 40 -4.09 7.53 13.55
N PHE A 41 -4.16 8.02 12.31
CA PHE A 41 -5.07 7.52 11.29
C PHE A 41 -4.42 6.58 10.29
N HIS A 42 -3.10 6.36 10.35
CA HIS A 42 -2.37 5.56 9.36
C HIS A 42 -2.92 4.14 9.27
N LYS A 43 -3.14 3.48 10.41
CA LYS A 43 -3.73 2.13 10.46
C LYS A 43 -5.09 2.07 9.75
N LYS A 44 -6.01 2.98 10.11
CA LYS A 44 -7.37 3.02 9.53
C LYS A 44 -7.35 3.34 8.04
N ASN A 45 -6.48 4.26 7.63
CA ASN A 45 -6.32 4.64 6.23
C ASN A 45 -5.68 3.52 5.42
N LEU A 46 -4.78 2.74 6.02
CA LEU A 46 -4.07 1.66 5.32
C LEU A 46 -5.02 0.50 5.06
N GLU A 47 -5.82 0.14 6.07
CA GLU A 47 -6.91 -0.82 5.91
C GLU A 47 -7.90 -0.38 4.83
N PHE A 48 -8.24 0.92 4.79
CA PHE A 48 -9.09 1.49 3.77
C PHE A 48 -8.49 1.39 2.36
N VAL A 49 -7.20 1.69 2.19
CA VAL A 49 -6.47 1.57 0.92
C VAL A 49 -6.45 0.12 0.44
N VAL A 50 -6.09 -0.83 1.31
CA VAL A 50 -6.07 -2.27 0.97
C VAL A 50 -7.45 -2.73 0.51
N ARG A 51 -8.53 -2.34 1.21
CA ARG A 51 -9.90 -2.68 0.82
C ARG A 51 -10.28 -2.12 -0.56
N ILE A 52 -9.85 -0.91 -0.90
CA ILE A 52 -10.11 -0.35 -2.23
C ILE A 52 -9.33 -1.10 -3.30
N LEU A 53 -8.05 -1.40 -3.07
CA LEU A 53 -7.22 -2.13 -4.03
C LEU A 53 -7.80 -3.53 -4.30
N LEU A 54 -8.23 -4.25 -3.26
CA LEU A 54 -8.91 -5.54 -3.42
C LEU A 54 -10.20 -5.44 -4.24
N LYS A 55 -10.99 -4.38 -4.05
CA LYS A 55 -12.19 -4.13 -4.87
C LYS A 55 -11.89 -3.83 -6.34
N ASN A 56 -10.66 -3.44 -6.66
CA ASN A 56 -10.17 -3.23 -8.02
C ASN A 56 -9.30 -4.40 -8.50
N GLU A 57 -9.48 -5.58 -7.89
CA GLU A 57 -8.85 -6.85 -8.27
C GLU A 57 -7.32 -6.90 -8.13
N TYR A 58 -6.74 -6.03 -7.30
CA TYR A 58 -5.31 -6.07 -7.02
C TYR A 58 -4.98 -7.29 -6.15
N PRO A 59 -4.03 -8.14 -6.58
CA PRO A 59 -3.56 -9.27 -5.80
C PRO A 59 -2.88 -8.83 -4.50
N LEU A 60 -3.16 -9.54 -3.39
CA LEU A 60 -2.60 -9.21 -2.07
C LEU A 60 -1.06 -9.25 -2.06
N ASN A 61 -0.44 -10.22 -2.73
CA ASN A 61 1.01 -10.30 -2.87
C ASN A 61 1.58 -9.00 -3.47
N ILE A 62 1.01 -8.50 -4.57
CA ILE A 62 1.47 -7.26 -5.22
C ILE A 62 1.30 -6.06 -4.30
N ILE A 63 0.18 -5.97 -3.58
CA ILE A 63 -0.09 -4.88 -2.63
C ILE A 63 0.97 -4.87 -1.53
N PHE A 64 1.23 -6.02 -0.90
CA PHE A 64 2.18 -6.07 0.21
C PHE A 64 3.64 -5.95 -0.25
N ASP A 65 4.00 -6.53 -1.39
CA ASP A 65 5.30 -6.34 -2.01
C ASP A 65 5.58 -4.84 -2.24
N THR A 66 4.60 -4.09 -2.73
CA THR A 66 4.77 -2.63 -2.94
C THR A 66 4.83 -1.82 -1.65
N ILE A 67 4.22 -2.28 -0.55
CA ILE A 67 4.37 -1.62 0.76
C ILE A 67 5.77 -1.88 1.35
N VAL A 68 6.31 -3.08 1.14
CA VAL A 68 7.59 -3.54 1.69
C VAL A 68 8.79 -3.04 0.88
N VAL A 69 8.68 -2.96 -0.45
CA VAL A 69 9.81 -2.55 -1.30
C VAL A 69 10.23 -1.12 -0.94
N PRO A 70 11.52 -0.91 -0.60
CA PRO A 70 12.03 0.43 -0.30
C PRO A 70 11.85 1.34 -1.50
N LEU A 71 11.38 2.58 -1.27
CA LEU A 71 11.29 3.64 -2.27
C LEU A 71 12.61 3.84 -3.05
N ARG A 72 13.75 3.52 -2.41
CA ARG A 72 15.10 3.58 -3.00
C ARG A 72 15.35 2.55 -4.11
N ALA A 73 14.76 1.36 -4.04
CA ALA A 73 14.89 0.36 -5.10
C ALA A 73 14.15 0.75 -6.39
N GLN A 74 13.37 1.84 -6.35
CA GLN A 74 12.53 2.32 -7.45
C GLN A 74 12.91 3.73 -7.93
N GLY A 75 14.06 4.27 -7.50
CA GLY A 75 14.61 5.54 -8.00
C GLY A 75 14.15 6.80 -7.27
N TYR A 76 13.47 6.71 -6.12
CA TYR A 76 13.08 7.89 -5.32
C TYR A 76 14.10 8.18 -4.19
N HIS A 77 14.70 9.37 -4.21
CA HIS A 77 15.86 9.74 -3.35
C HIS A 77 15.54 9.98 -1.86
N SER A 78 14.28 10.20 -1.47
CA SER A 78 13.92 10.70 -0.12
C SER A 78 13.23 9.64 0.77
N GLY A 79 13.85 8.47 0.98
CA GLY A 79 13.10 7.26 1.40
C GLY A 79 13.29 6.68 2.81
N HIS A 80 14.30 7.07 3.59
CA HIS A 80 14.70 6.24 4.76
C HIS A 80 13.72 6.26 5.94
N SER A 81 13.04 7.38 6.20
CA SER A 81 12.10 7.51 7.33
C SER A 81 10.74 6.82 7.05
N LEU A 82 10.26 6.86 5.81
CA LEU A 82 8.95 6.32 5.41
C LEU A 82 8.91 4.79 5.39
N TYR A 83 10.04 4.13 5.10
CA TYR A 83 10.15 2.68 5.15
C TYR A 83 9.88 2.14 6.56
N ASN A 84 10.53 2.71 7.58
CA ASN A 84 10.36 2.28 8.96
C ASN A 84 8.92 2.47 9.44
N LEU A 85 8.29 3.58 9.04
CA LEU A 85 6.89 3.86 9.35
C LEU A 85 5.95 2.85 8.67
N ARG A 86 6.15 2.57 7.38
CA ARG A 86 5.37 1.57 6.61
C ARG A 86 5.48 0.18 7.25
N VAL A 87 6.70 -0.27 7.51
CA VAL A 87 6.97 -1.60 8.08
C VAL A 87 6.43 -1.73 9.50
N SER A 88 6.43 -0.67 10.31
CA SER A 88 5.84 -0.72 11.66
C SER A 88 4.32 -0.97 11.66
N GLN A 89 3.61 -0.55 10.60
CA GLN A 89 2.15 -0.67 10.51
C GLN A 89 1.70 -1.96 9.80
N LEU A 90 2.60 -2.66 9.12
CA LEU A 90 2.32 -3.89 8.36
C LEU A 90 1.86 -5.10 9.21
N PRO A 91 2.51 -5.47 10.33
CA PRO A 91 2.15 -6.67 11.09
C PRO A 91 0.70 -6.65 11.59
N VAL A 92 0.24 -5.45 11.96
CA VAL A 92 -1.12 -5.22 12.44
C VAL A 92 -2.16 -5.46 11.33
N VAL A 93 -1.85 -5.04 10.10
CA VAL A 93 -2.74 -5.22 8.95
C VAL A 93 -2.69 -6.65 8.41
N LEU A 94 -1.50 -7.27 8.36
CA LEU A 94 -1.32 -8.65 7.87
C LEU A 94 -2.08 -9.69 8.72
N SER A 95 -2.14 -9.49 10.05
CA SER A 95 -2.92 -10.35 10.95
C SER A 95 -4.40 -10.47 10.58
N ARG A 96 -4.96 -9.43 9.94
CA ARG A 96 -6.37 -9.37 9.55
C ARG A 96 -6.66 -10.10 8.23
N TYR A 97 -5.67 -10.24 7.36
CA TYR A 97 -5.81 -10.90 6.06
C TYR A 97 -5.25 -12.34 6.06
N ASN A 98 -4.98 -12.90 7.25
CA ASN A 98 -4.43 -14.24 7.48
C ASN A 98 -3.15 -14.52 6.66
N VAL A 99 -2.35 -13.48 6.43
CA VAL A 99 -1.12 -13.58 5.66
C VAL A 99 0.02 -13.98 6.61
N PRO A 100 0.69 -15.13 6.41
CA PRO A 100 1.66 -15.65 7.37
C PRO A 100 2.86 -14.71 7.51
N LEU A 101 3.11 -14.21 8.74
CA LEU A 101 4.26 -13.35 9.07
C LEU A 101 5.62 -13.97 8.66
N ARG A 102 5.70 -15.30 8.56
CA ARG A 102 6.89 -16.05 8.10
C ARG A 102 7.21 -15.86 6.61
N ALA A 103 6.23 -15.59 5.75
CA ALA A 103 6.49 -15.28 4.34
C ALA A 103 7.31 -13.97 4.16
N TRP A 104 7.42 -13.17 5.23
CA TRP A 104 8.00 -11.82 5.21
C TRP A 104 9.39 -11.73 5.86
N ARG A 105 9.79 -12.71 6.67
CA ARG A 105 11.03 -12.63 7.47
C ARG A 105 12.30 -12.92 6.65
N ASN A 106 12.17 -13.37 5.39
CA ASN A 106 13.27 -13.89 4.58
C ASN A 106 13.93 -12.88 3.62
N HIS A 107 13.59 -11.59 3.69
CA HIS A 107 14.23 -10.54 2.89
C HIS A 107 15.16 -9.63 3.72
N ARG A 108 15.86 -10.20 4.70
CA ARG A 108 16.94 -9.53 5.43
C ARG A 108 18.29 -9.85 4.81
#